data_AF-X0ZQG2-F1
#
_entry.id   AF-X0ZQG2-F1
#
_cell.length_a   1.000
_cell.length_b   1.000
_cell.length_c   1.000
_cell.angle_alpha   90.00
_cell.angle_beta   90.00
_cell.angle_gamma   90.00
#
_symmetry.space_group_name_H-M   'P 1'
#
loop_
_entity.id
_entity.type
_entity.pdbx_description
1 polymer ?
#
loop_
_entity_poly.entity_id
_entity_poly.type
_entity_poly.pdbx_seq_one_letter_code
_entity_poly.pdbx_strand_id
1 'polypeptide(L)' 'MKDEGLKLLPPKSDLCQECATKHNLNEPHNKDSLYYQMHFKIKHGRFPNWEDAMAHCDERTKQLWRKELVKLGIIPSG' A
#
# COMPACT_ATOMS: atom_id res chain seq x y z
N MET A 1 -9.09 28.08 13.38
CA MET A 1 -9.72 26.75 13.34
C MET A 1 -8.68 25.77 13.85
N LYS A 2 -8.99 24.97 14.88
CA LYS A 2 -8.05 23.92 15.31
C LYS A 2 -8.10 22.83 14.24
N ASP A 3 -6.94 22.45 13.71
CA ASP A 3 -6.78 21.30 12.82
C ASP A 3 -7.12 20.03 13.63
N GLU A 4 -8.39 19.66 13.68
CA GLU A 4 -8.85 18.35 14.18
C GLU A 4 -8.69 17.29 13.09
N GLY A 5 -7.53 17.30 12.42
CA GLY A 5 -7.19 16.36 11.36
C GLY A 5 -6.82 14.98 11.91
N LEU A 6 -7.03 13.94 11.10
CA LEU A 6 -6.55 12.59 11.41
C LEU A 6 -5.02 12.61 11.59
N LYS A 7 -4.55 12.23 12.78
CA LYS A 7 -3.14 12.01 13.06
C LYS A 7 -2.81 10.51 12.94
N LEU A 8 -2.10 10.14 11.88
CA LEU A 8 -1.59 8.78 11.74
C LEU A 8 -0.34 8.62 12.63
N LEU A 9 -0.39 7.66 13.55
CA LEU A 9 0.77 7.33 14.38
C LEU A 9 1.80 6.53 13.56
N PRO A 10 3.11 6.69 13.83
CA PRO A 10 4.13 5.94 13.13
C PRO A 10 3.96 4.43 13.39
N PRO A 11 4.35 3.57 12.44
CA PRO A 11 4.40 2.13 12.69
C PRO A 11 5.38 1.80 13.80
N LYS A 12 5.23 0.61 14.41
CA LYS A 12 6.29 0.06 15.25
C LYS A 12 7.56 -0.15 14.42
N SER A 13 8.72 0.01 15.05
CA SER A 13 10.02 -0.05 14.37
C SER A 13 10.34 -1.40 13.71
N ASP A 14 9.69 -2.48 14.15
CA ASP A 14 9.85 -3.84 13.64
C ASP A 14 8.87 -4.21 12.50
N LEU A 15 8.00 -3.28 12.12
CA LEU A 15 7.02 -3.45 11.04
C LEU A 15 7.40 -2.64 9.79
N CYS A 16 6.69 -2.88 8.69
CA CYS A 16 6.85 -2.05 7.51
C CYS A 16 6.44 -0.60 7.81
N GLN A 17 7.31 0.35 7.44
CA GLN A 17 7.13 1.78 7.74
C GLN A 17 6.10 2.46 6.84
N GLU A 18 5.63 1.79 5.77
CA GLU A 18 4.60 2.33 4.86
C GLU A 18 3.19 1.78 5.17
N CYS A 19 3.07 0.53 5.62
CA CYS A 19 1.77 -0.14 5.80
C CYS A 19 1.49 -0.72 7.20
N ALA A 20 2.43 -0.57 8.14
CA ALA A 20 2.32 -1.00 9.54
C ALA A 20 1.97 -2.48 9.75
N THR A 21 2.35 -3.35 8.82
CA THR A 21 2.21 -4.81 8.96
C THR A 21 3.54 -5.51 8.71
N LYS A 22 3.61 -6.77 9.14
CA LYS A 22 4.75 -7.65 8.87
C LYS A 22 4.54 -8.33 7.52
N HIS A 23 5.43 -8.11 6.58
CA HIS A 23 5.44 -8.77 5.28
C HIS A 23 6.88 -8.93 4.75
N ASN A 24 7.06 -9.79 3.75
CA ASN A 24 8.34 -9.92 3.06
C ASN A 24 8.59 -8.65 2.20
N LEU A 25 9.83 -8.18 2.13
CA LEU A 25 10.23 -6.96 1.41
C LEU A 25 9.90 -6.99 -0.08
N ASN A 26 9.74 -8.17 -0.68
CA ASN A 26 9.36 -8.29 -2.08
C ASN A 26 7.85 -8.44 -2.31
N GLU A 27 7.05 -8.58 -1.25
CA GLU A 27 5.58 -8.68 -1.35
C GLU A 27 4.94 -7.29 -1.33
N PRO A 28 3.89 -7.05 -2.11
CA PRO A 28 3.25 -5.75 -2.17
C PRO A 28 2.64 -5.34 -0.83
N HIS A 29 2.47 -4.04 -0.68
CA HIS A 29 1.56 -3.53 0.33
C HIS A 29 0.13 -4.01 0.05
N ASN A 30 -0.68 -4.19 1.08
CA ASN A 30 -2.10 -4.43 0.86
C ASN A 30 -2.78 -3.08 0.54
N LYS A 31 -3.16 -2.86 -0.73
CA LYS A 31 -3.87 -1.65 -1.18
C LYS A 31 -5.11 -1.33 -0.36
N ASP A 32 -5.78 -2.36 0.17
CA ASP A 32 -7.04 -2.23 0.91
C ASP A 32 -6.84 -2.10 2.43
N SER A 33 -5.60 -2.12 2.92
CA SER A 33 -5.29 -1.78 4.31
C SER A 33 -5.59 -0.30 4.58
N LEU A 34 -6.44 -0.03 5.58
CA LEU A 34 -6.76 1.34 5.99
C LEU A 34 -5.50 2.14 6.35
N TYR A 35 -4.55 1.53 7.06
CA TYR A 35 -3.32 2.21 7.43
C TYR A 35 -2.55 2.65 6.18
N TYR A 36 -2.35 1.73 5.23
CA TYR A 36 -1.63 2.02 3.99
C TYR A 36 -2.35 3.09 3.15
N GLN A 37 -3.68 3.00 3.02
CA GLN A 37 -4.47 4.00 2.32
C GLN A 37 -4.31 5.40 2.91
N MET A 38 -4.37 5.53 4.23
CA MET A 38 -4.21 6.83 4.90
C MET A 38 -2.76 7.32 4.84
N HIS A 39 -1.77 6.45 5.07
CA HIS A 39 -0.35 6.79 4.96
C HIS A 39 -0.02 7.33 3.56
N PHE A 40 -0.43 6.59 2.53
CA PHE A 40 -0.22 6.95 1.14
C PHE A 40 -0.96 8.26 0.79
N LYS A 41 -2.20 8.45 1.26
CA LYS A 41 -2.95 9.69 1.04
C LYS A 41 -2.32 10.90 1.70
N ILE A 42 -1.82 10.77 2.92
CA ILE A 42 -1.10 11.86 3.62
C ILE A 42 0.17 12.24 2.83
N LYS A 43 0.88 11.24 2.30
CA LYS A 43 2.15 11.42 1.58
C LYS A 43 1.97 11.92 0.13
N HIS A 44 0.93 11.49 -0.57
CA HIS A 44 0.76 11.67 -2.02
C HIS A 44 -0.53 12.41 -2.43
N GLY A 45 -1.41 12.73 -1.49
CA GLY A 45 -2.66 13.47 -1.77
C GLY A 45 -3.78 12.66 -2.43
N ARG A 46 -3.58 11.36 -2.69
CA ARG A 46 -4.57 10.44 -3.28
C ARG A 46 -4.52 9.06 -2.63
N PHE A 47 -5.55 8.24 -2.80
CA PHE A 47 -5.51 6.85 -2.38
C PHE A 47 -4.64 6.00 -3.33
N PRO A 48 -4.00 4.93 -2.83
CA PRO A 48 -3.15 4.07 -3.64
C PRO A 48 -3.97 3.15 -4.55
N ASN A 49 -3.39 2.78 -5.68
CA ASN A 49 -3.81 1.66 -6.51
C ASN A 49 -2.90 0.43 -6.26
N TRP A 50 -3.14 -0.68 -6.99
CA TRP A 50 -2.33 -1.89 -6.82
C TRP A 50 -0.91 -1.75 -7.42
N GLU A 51 -0.71 -0.89 -8.41
CA GLU A 51 0.62 -0.57 -8.95
C GLU A 51 1.47 0.21 -7.93
N ASP A 52 0.88 1.15 -7.19
CA ASP A 52 1.55 1.84 -6.09
C ASP A 52 1.93 0.84 -4.99
N ALA A 53 1.01 -0.06 -4.65
CA ALA A 53 1.21 -1.08 -3.64
C ALA A 53 2.34 -2.07 -4.00
N MET A 54 2.54 -2.32 -5.30
CA MET A 54 3.61 -3.16 -5.84
C MET A 54 4.88 -2.37 -6.22
N ALA A 55 4.94 -1.05 -6.03
CA ALA A 55 5.98 -0.22 -6.65
C ALA A 55 7.42 -0.67 -6.30
N HIS A 56 7.63 -1.12 -5.05
CA HIS A 56 8.91 -1.59 -4.53
C HIS A 56 9.24 -3.05 -4.88
N CYS A 57 8.28 -3.83 -5.39
CA CYS A 57 8.50 -5.23 -5.74
C CYS A 57 9.47 -5.36 -6.92
N ASP A 58 10.09 -6.53 -7.08
CA ASP A 58 10.77 -6.86 -8.32
C ASP A 58 9.78 -7.14 -9.47
N GLU A 59 10.28 -7.14 -10.70
CA GLU A 59 9.42 -7.27 -11.89
C GLU A 59 8.71 -8.64 -11.97
N ARG A 60 9.36 -9.71 -11.49
CA ARG A 60 8.73 -11.04 -11.47
C ARG A 60 7.53 -11.04 -10.54
N THR A 61 7.67 -10.48 -9.35
CA THR A 61 6.61 -10.41 -8.35
C THR A 61 5.47 -9.51 -8.82
N LYS A 62 5.77 -8.36 -9.45
CA LYS A 62 4.75 -7.51 -10.09
C LYS A 62 3.92 -8.29 -11.11
N GLN A 63 4.56 -9.05 -12.00
CA GLN A 63 3.87 -9.83 -13.03
C GLN A 63 2.97 -10.92 -12.44
N LEU A 64 3.44 -11.62 -11.41
CA LEU A 64 2.64 -12.63 -10.71
C LEU A 64 1.40 -12.00 -10.06
N TRP A 65 1.57 -10.90 -9.32
CA TRP A 65 0.46 -10.23 -8.66
C TRP A 65 -0.54 -9.63 -9.64
N ARG A 66 -0.09 -8.97 -10.72
CA ARG A 66 -1.00 -8.50 -11.78
C ARG A 66 -1.86 -9.63 -12.34
N LYS A 67 -1.25 -10.79 -12.60
CA LYS A 67 -1.97 -11.97 -13.11
C LYS A 67 -3.01 -12.47 -12.11
N GLU A 68 -2.65 -12.60 -10.83
CA GLU A 68 -3.59 -13.08 -9.82
C GLU A 68 -4.71 -12.07 -9.54
N LEU A 69 -4.43 -10.77 -9.49
CA LEU A 69 -5.44 -9.72 -9.33
C LEU A 69 -6.45 -9.74 -10.47
N VAL A 70 -6.00 -9.87 -11.73
CA VAL A 70 -6.89 -9.97 -12.89
C VAL A 70 -7.78 -11.21 -12.82
N LYS A 71 -7.26 -12.36 -12.36
CA LYS A 71 -8.08 -13.56 -12.15
C LYS A 71 -9.17 -13.36 -11.10
N LEU A 72 -8.93 -12.49 -10.12
CA LEU A 72 -9.90 -12.11 -9.09
C LEU A 72 -10.87 -11.00 -9.56
N GLY A 73 -10.79 -10.57 -10.82
CA GLY A 73 -11.61 -9.49 -11.38
C GLY A 73 -11.17 -8.09 -10.92
N ILE A 74 -9.98 -7.97 -10.35
CA ILE A 74 -9.40 -6.71 -9.88
C ILE A 74 -8.49 -6.17 -10.98
N ILE A 75 -8.74 -4.94 -11.43
CA ILE A 75 -7.87 -4.26 -12.39
C ILE A 75 -6.74 -3.57 -11.61
N PRO A 76 -5.47 -3.97 -11.83
CA PRO A 76 -4.34 -3.25 -11.26
C PRO A 76 -4.09 -2.00 -12.11
N SER A 77 -4.81 -0.91 -11.82
CA SER A 77 -4.62 0.37 -12.50
C SER A 77 -4.84 1.56 -11.57
N GLY A 78 -4.16 2.66 -11.88
CA GLY A 78 -4.46 4.01 -11.40
C GLY A 78 -5.39 4.75 -12.33
#